data_AF-A0AA96HQZ6-F1
#
_entry.id   AF-A0AA96HQZ6-F1
#
_cell.length_a   1.000
_cell.length_b   1.000
_cell.length_c   1.000
_cell.angle_alpha   90.00
_cell.angle_beta   90.00
_cell.angle_gamma   90.00
#
_symmetry.space_group_name_H-M   'P 1'
#
loop_
_entity.id
_entity.type
_entity.pdbx_description
1 polymer ?
#
loop_
_entity_poly.entity_id
_entity_poly.type
_entity_poly.pdbx_seq_one_letter_code
_entity_poly.pdbx_strand_id
1 'polypeptide(L)'
;MTLVRLIANTNLPIYERLHKSLIQQTPNRSGKWDDIEFTFEETGECDYAVILTPPSSDIKVSCPPGRLWNFIQLQPNTKNRNTYRGDKNADRIYTVDETLVGDKYFLTPMILPWRLNKNFDQLKKMERPFKPHDILIIDNLPSSVVRENVLKDIRYDLKKQIPVINKLNNYREMEDQLYRHKYALILDEPTTKHYWGEHISDILLSWTIPIVIGQENIHDFFPPESVIQINPVNNNISKTIEKIIDHDKWEARSSALLHARHLIMENYQLFPRLCEEIHKHRSSKDNISRHPVNRLIFSNPQPEGRLQKLSEDIIGVSNTNYILKNTKNLVKQINIITSKLLKQNKWSVCVGIKNRNEMLNESLKTWLEARFVEEIIIVDWSSDEDVMEVVNKNKDSRIKVARVNGKEKYHYSAVNNLKVRLCRNEHIFITDSDIKIIDPNFLSDHRLSNGQFYHGHWTDQPHTTGSVLIRKSDFLKVNGYNESLTSYGVEDLDLQERLKKSGLKGQRIKKNYIHHIPHPREHRKNQLDSVKKNRRITSDKPWTANENMGEHEITFIEL
;
A
#
# COMPACT_ATOMS: atom_id res chain seq x y z
N MET A 1 25.25 -34.81 -23.65
CA MET A 1 24.97 -33.80 -22.61
C MET A 1 24.32 -32.63 -23.31
N THR A 2 23.23 -32.10 -22.78
CA THR A 2 22.52 -30.97 -23.41
C THR A 2 23.06 -29.65 -22.89
N LEU A 3 23.40 -28.74 -23.79
CA LEU A 3 23.94 -27.43 -23.44
C LEU A 3 22.84 -26.37 -23.41
N VAL A 4 22.68 -25.70 -22.26
CA VAL A 4 21.71 -24.63 -22.04
C VAL A 4 22.45 -23.32 -21.80
N ARG A 5 22.25 -22.34 -22.68
CA ARG A 5 22.74 -20.97 -22.49
C ARG A 5 21.72 -20.18 -21.67
N LEU A 6 22.13 -19.74 -20.47
CA LEU A 6 21.36 -18.87 -19.59
C LEU A 6 21.67 -17.41 -19.92
N ILE A 7 20.62 -16.62 -20.12
CA ILE A 7 20.70 -15.19 -20.43
C ILE A 7 20.12 -14.41 -19.26
N ALA A 8 20.97 -13.66 -18.57
CA ALA A 8 20.58 -12.82 -17.46
C ALA A 8 21.36 -11.50 -17.48
N ASN A 9 20.67 -10.39 -17.21
CA ASN A 9 21.29 -9.11 -16.96
C ASN A 9 21.75 -9.04 -15.49
N THR A 10 23.06 -9.13 -15.30
CA THR A 10 23.71 -9.11 -13.99
C THR A 10 23.64 -7.75 -13.28
N ASN A 11 23.26 -6.68 -13.99
CA ASN A 11 23.11 -5.35 -13.43
C ASN A 11 21.76 -5.14 -12.74
N LEU A 12 20.83 -6.11 -12.80
CA LEU A 12 19.57 -6.02 -12.08
C LEU A 12 19.78 -6.35 -10.59
N PRO A 13 19.12 -5.67 -9.64
CA PRO A 13 19.35 -5.86 -8.19
C PRO A 13 19.18 -7.29 -7.67
N ILE A 14 18.34 -8.10 -8.32
CA ILE A 14 18.14 -9.53 -8.00
C ILE A 14 19.37 -10.40 -8.36
N TYR A 15 20.19 -9.93 -9.31
CA TYR A 15 21.42 -10.58 -9.79
C TYR A 15 22.70 -9.89 -9.33
N GLU A 16 22.66 -8.58 -9.09
CA GLU A 16 23.79 -7.73 -8.68
C GLU A 16 24.44 -8.20 -7.37
N ARG A 17 23.66 -8.87 -6.51
CA ARG A 17 24.09 -9.39 -5.20
C ARG A 17 24.26 -10.91 -5.12
N LEU A 18 24.02 -11.64 -6.21
CA LEU A 18 24.42 -13.05 -6.31
C LEU A 18 25.94 -13.09 -6.45
N HIS A 19 26.63 -12.78 -5.36
CA HIS A 19 28.06 -12.90 -5.24
C HIS A 19 28.43 -14.31 -5.73
N LYS A 20 29.08 -14.38 -6.90
CA LYS A 20 29.64 -15.60 -7.51
C LYS A 20 28.59 -16.55 -8.12
N SER A 21 28.00 -16.16 -9.25
CA SER A 21 27.34 -17.02 -10.26
C SER A 21 26.21 -17.94 -9.77
N LEU A 22 25.03 -17.88 -10.42
CA LEU A 22 23.94 -18.85 -10.20
C LEU A 22 24.40 -20.32 -10.25
N ILE A 23 25.46 -20.61 -10.99
CA ILE A 23 26.08 -21.93 -11.10
C ILE A 23 26.42 -22.57 -9.73
N GLN A 24 26.71 -21.77 -8.70
CA GLN A 24 26.96 -22.31 -7.36
C GLN A 24 25.75 -23.01 -6.73
N GLN A 25 24.55 -22.84 -7.30
CA GLN A 25 23.32 -23.49 -6.87
C GLN A 25 23.14 -24.89 -7.49
N THR A 26 24.12 -25.36 -8.25
CA THR A 26 24.23 -26.74 -8.75
C THR A 26 25.14 -27.59 -7.84
N PRO A 27 24.95 -28.92 -7.80
CA PRO A 27 25.85 -29.83 -7.10
C PRO A 27 27.30 -29.66 -7.56
N ASN A 28 28.22 -29.64 -6.60
CA ASN A 28 29.65 -29.41 -6.79
C ASN A 28 29.99 -28.08 -7.52
N ARG A 29 29.03 -27.13 -7.61
CA ARG A 29 29.16 -25.89 -8.40
C ARG A 29 29.52 -26.16 -9.86
N SER A 30 29.07 -27.30 -10.37
CA SER A 30 29.51 -27.84 -11.66
C SER A 30 28.86 -27.16 -12.86
N GLY A 31 27.75 -26.44 -12.64
CA GLY A 31 26.89 -25.97 -13.72
C GLY A 31 26.12 -27.11 -14.37
N LYS A 32 26.08 -28.29 -13.73
CA LYS A 32 25.41 -29.47 -14.26
C LYS A 32 24.30 -29.92 -13.34
N TRP A 33 23.20 -30.35 -13.93
CA TRP A 33 22.10 -31.00 -13.24
C TRP A 33 21.56 -32.09 -14.17
N ASP A 34 21.51 -33.33 -13.67
CA ASP A 34 21.27 -34.52 -14.48
C ASP A 34 22.19 -34.58 -15.73
N ASP A 35 21.61 -34.74 -16.93
CA ASP A 35 22.32 -34.80 -18.21
C ASP A 35 22.46 -33.43 -18.92
N ILE A 36 22.25 -32.34 -18.18
CA ILE A 36 22.18 -30.96 -18.68
C ILE A 36 23.31 -30.10 -18.09
N GLU A 37 23.95 -29.33 -18.96
CA GLU A 37 24.98 -28.35 -18.63
C GLU A 37 24.46 -26.93 -18.88
N PHE A 38 24.68 -26.05 -17.92
CA PHE A 38 24.24 -24.66 -17.93
C PHE A 38 25.45 -23.74 -17.98
N THR A 39 25.36 -22.73 -18.85
CA THR A 39 26.42 -21.73 -19.01
C THR A 39 25.84 -20.34 -19.18
N PHE A 40 26.52 -19.34 -18.60
CA PHE A 40 26.26 -17.92 -18.87
C PHE A 40 27.21 -17.37 -19.94
N GLU A 41 28.24 -18.15 -20.31
CA GLU A 41 29.21 -17.75 -21.31
C GLU A 41 28.53 -17.59 -22.66
N GLU A 42 29.07 -16.68 -23.46
CA GLU A 42 28.72 -16.57 -24.86
C GLU A 42 29.32 -17.75 -25.62
N THR A 43 28.64 -18.89 -25.53
CA THR A 43 28.94 -20.07 -26.34
C THR A 43 28.37 -19.90 -27.74
N GLY A 44 28.88 -20.69 -28.70
CA GLY A 44 28.33 -20.81 -30.05
C GLY A 44 26.92 -21.44 -30.04
N GLU A 45 26.73 -22.50 -30.81
CA GLU A 45 25.44 -23.20 -30.84
C GLU A 45 25.12 -23.83 -29.47
N CYS A 46 23.87 -23.74 -29.04
CA CYS A 46 23.36 -24.37 -27.82
C CYS A 46 22.08 -25.14 -28.12
N ASP A 47 21.80 -26.17 -27.32
CA ASP A 47 20.57 -26.95 -27.47
C ASP A 47 19.35 -26.15 -27.03
N TYR A 48 19.49 -25.31 -26.00
CA TYR A 48 18.46 -24.40 -25.50
C TYR A 48 19.07 -23.07 -25.12
N ALA A 49 18.31 -22.00 -25.34
CA ALA A 49 18.60 -20.67 -24.84
C ALA A 49 17.49 -20.27 -23.88
N VAL A 50 17.84 -19.83 -22.66
CA VAL A 50 16.86 -19.50 -21.62
C VAL A 50 17.08 -18.08 -21.13
N ILE A 51 16.10 -17.22 -21.38
CA ILE A 51 16.03 -15.84 -20.90
C ILE A 51 15.48 -15.85 -19.48
N LEU A 52 16.33 -15.51 -18.51
CA LEU A 52 15.98 -15.33 -17.10
C LEU A 52 15.57 -13.88 -16.84
N THR A 53 16.36 -12.95 -17.39
CA THR A 53 16.04 -11.51 -17.42
C THR A 53 16.42 -10.91 -18.76
N PRO A 54 15.73 -9.83 -19.18
CA PRO A 54 16.05 -9.18 -20.44
C PRO A 54 17.50 -8.65 -20.43
N PRO A 55 18.27 -8.89 -21.50
CA PRO A 55 19.66 -8.43 -21.59
C PRO A 55 19.75 -6.90 -21.67
N SER A 56 20.91 -6.35 -21.33
CA SER A 56 21.19 -4.90 -21.38
C SER A 56 21.28 -4.36 -22.82
N SER A 57 21.67 -5.21 -23.76
CA SER A 57 21.71 -4.95 -25.20
C SER A 57 21.07 -6.10 -25.97
N ASP A 58 20.67 -5.86 -27.21
CA ASP A 58 20.16 -6.94 -28.07
C ASP A 58 21.27 -7.96 -28.29
N ILE A 59 20.96 -9.24 -28.12
CA ILE A 59 21.92 -10.34 -28.28
C ILE A 59 21.44 -11.33 -29.32
N LYS A 60 22.38 -11.99 -29.99
CA LYS A 60 22.10 -13.10 -30.90
C LYS A 60 22.47 -14.41 -30.23
N VAL A 61 21.61 -15.40 -30.36
CA VAL A 61 21.85 -16.77 -29.88
C VAL A 61 21.54 -17.77 -30.98
N SER A 62 22.39 -18.78 -31.14
CA SER A 62 22.13 -19.89 -32.06
C SER A 62 21.55 -21.07 -31.28
N CYS A 63 20.27 -21.37 -31.51
CA CYS A 63 19.59 -22.52 -30.92
C CYS A 63 18.51 -23.06 -31.87
N PRO A 64 18.13 -24.35 -31.78
CA PRO A 64 17.06 -24.90 -32.60
C PRO A 64 15.71 -24.19 -32.36
N PRO A 65 14.82 -24.15 -33.36
CA PRO A 65 13.45 -23.66 -33.17
C PRO A 65 12.72 -24.39 -32.03
N GLY A 66 11.83 -23.70 -31.32
CA GLY A 66 11.10 -24.26 -30.18
C GLY A 66 11.89 -24.26 -28.85
N ARG A 67 13.16 -23.84 -28.85
CA ARG A 67 14.09 -23.98 -27.72
C ARG A 67 14.67 -22.66 -27.21
N LEU A 68 14.15 -21.52 -27.69
CA LEU A 68 14.37 -20.22 -27.06
C LEU A 68 13.27 -19.97 -26.02
N TRP A 69 13.57 -20.13 -24.75
CA TRP A 69 12.60 -20.05 -23.65
C TRP A 69 12.81 -18.78 -22.83
N ASN A 70 11.75 -18.29 -22.20
CA ASN A 70 11.80 -17.19 -21.25
C ASN A 70 11.17 -17.62 -19.93
N PHE A 71 11.94 -17.60 -18.83
CA PHE A 71 11.45 -17.82 -17.48
C PHE A 71 11.31 -16.49 -16.75
N ILE A 72 10.09 -16.10 -16.38
CA ILE A 72 9.85 -14.85 -15.67
C ILE A 72 10.17 -15.02 -14.19
N GLN A 73 11.09 -14.21 -13.67
CA GLN A 73 11.56 -14.27 -12.27
C GLN A 73 11.32 -12.97 -11.48
N LEU A 74 10.42 -12.13 -11.95
CA LEU A 74 10.04 -10.88 -11.29
C LEU A 74 8.76 -11.08 -10.48
N GLN A 75 8.62 -10.39 -9.35
CA GLN A 75 7.37 -10.43 -8.58
C GLN A 75 6.15 -10.04 -9.45
N PRO A 76 5.03 -10.76 -9.39
CA PRO A 76 3.83 -10.44 -10.17
C PRO A 76 3.13 -9.24 -9.54
N ASN A 77 3.47 -8.04 -9.96
CA ASN A 77 2.83 -6.81 -9.49
C ASN A 77 2.49 -5.90 -10.67
N THR A 78 1.71 -4.85 -10.41
CA THR A 78 1.28 -3.91 -11.46
C THR A 78 2.44 -3.24 -12.20
N LYS A 79 3.60 -3.05 -11.55
CA LYS A 79 4.80 -2.48 -12.17
C LYS A 79 5.44 -3.44 -13.17
N ASN A 80 5.42 -4.73 -12.86
CA ASN A 80 6.07 -5.78 -13.66
C ASN A 80 5.16 -6.39 -14.74
N ARG A 81 3.87 -6.03 -14.77
CA ARG A 81 2.85 -6.62 -15.67
C ARG A 81 3.27 -6.69 -17.15
N ASN A 82 3.98 -5.68 -17.66
CA ASN A 82 4.44 -5.70 -19.05
C ASN A 82 5.57 -6.70 -19.29
N THR A 83 6.46 -6.89 -18.31
CA THR A 83 7.59 -7.83 -18.41
C THR A 83 7.12 -9.28 -18.44
N TYR A 84 5.98 -9.56 -17.82
CA TYR A 84 5.33 -10.87 -17.82
C TYR A 84 4.93 -11.39 -19.21
N ARG A 85 4.81 -10.50 -20.20
CA ARG A 85 4.58 -10.90 -21.60
C ARG A 85 5.77 -11.60 -22.25
N GLY A 86 6.94 -11.57 -21.60
CA GLY A 86 8.20 -12.16 -22.06
C GLY A 86 8.77 -11.50 -23.32
N ASP A 87 9.93 -12.00 -23.76
CA ASP A 87 10.49 -11.64 -25.05
C ASP A 87 9.57 -12.12 -26.18
N LYS A 88 9.32 -11.25 -27.18
CA LYS A 88 8.42 -11.55 -28.29
C LYS A 88 8.91 -12.71 -29.18
N ASN A 89 10.22 -12.96 -29.20
CA ASN A 89 10.85 -14.03 -29.98
C ASN A 89 10.99 -15.34 -29.19
N ALA A 90 10.63 -15.38 -27.91
CA ALA A 90 10.64 -16.62 -27.15
C ALA A 90 9.58 -17.60 -27.67
N ASP A 91 10.00 -18.84 -27.88
CA ASP A 91 9.15 -19.95 -28.28
C ASP A 91 8.23 -20.40 -27.14
N ARG A 92 8.72 -20.32 -25.90
CA ARG A 92 7.97 -20.63 -24.68
C ARG A 92 8.23 -19.60 -23.60
N ILE A 93 7.19 -19.21 -22.87
CA ILE A 93 7.22 -18.20 -21.81
C ILE A 93 6.61 -18.82 -20.56
N TYR A 94 7.45 -19.09 -19.58
CA TYR A 94 7.07 -19.65 -18.29
C TYR A 94 6.74 -18.50 -17.33
N THR A 95 5.50 -18.50 -16.83
CA THR A 95 4.90 -17.38 -16.09
C THR A 95 4.04 -17.86 -14.92
N VAL A 96 3.75 -16.96 -13.98
CA VAL A 96 2.78 -17.15 -12.88
C VAL A 96 1.48 -16.33 -13.09
N ASP A 97 1.39 -15.59 -14.20
CA ASP A 97 0.23 -14.78 -14.56
C ASP A 97 -0.79 -15.61 -15.34
N GLU A 98 -1.83 -16.06 -14.65
CA GLU A 98 -2.95 -16.86 -15.21
C GLU A 98 -3.75 -16.13 -16.29
N THR A 99 -3.60 -14.80 -16.42
CA THR A 99 -4.32 -14.02 -17.43
C THR A 99 -3.66 -14.09 -18.81
N LEU A 100 -2.43 -14.59 -18.90
CA LEU A 100 -1.70 -14.76 -20.15
C LEU A 100 -2.07 -16.11 -20.78
N VAL A 101 -2.85 -16.04 -21.86
CA VAL A 101 -3.35 -17.20 -22.60
C VAL A 101 -2.70 -17.30 -23.99
N GLY A 102 -2.51 -18.52 -24.48
CA GLY A 102 -1.97 -18.82 -25.82
C GLY A 102 -0.87 -19.88 -25.78
N ASP A 103 -0.57 -20.48 -26.92
CA ASP A 103 0.25 -21.70 -27.04
C ASP A 103 1.70 -21.56 -26.55
N LYS A 104 2.19 -20.32 -26.44
CA LYS A 104 3.55 -20.03 -25.94
C LYS A 104 3.60 -19.77 -24.44
N TYR A 105 2.47 -19.58 -23.75
CA TYR A 105 2.45 -19.26 -22.31
C TYR A 105 2.25 -20.53 -21.48
N PHE A 106 3.20 -20.82 -20.60
CA PHE A 106 3.20 -22.00 -19.74
C PHE A 106 3.13 -21.54 -18.28
N LEU A 107 2.05 -21.93 -17.60
CA LEU A 107 1.87 -21.62 -16.18
C LEU A 107 2.77 -22.54 -15.34
N THR A 108 3.62 -21.96 -14.51
CA THR A 108 4.53 -22.67 -13.61
C THR A 108 4.54 -21.98 -12.25
N PRO A 109 4.80 -22.69 -11.14
CA PRO A 109 5.22 -22.05 -9.90
C PRO A 109 6.39 -21.09 -10.14
N MET A 110 6.44 -20.00 -9.39
CA MET A 110 7.57 -19.06 -9.42
C MET A 110 8.88 -19.78 -9.09
N ILE A 111 9.92 -19.50 -9.88
CA ILE A 111 11.25 -20.09 -9.72
C ILE A 111 12.24 -18.97 -9.42
N LEU A 112 12.72 -18.91 -8.18
CA LEU A 112 13.66 -17.87 -7.74
C LEU A 112 14.95 -18.50 -7.24
N PRO A 113 16.11 -17.96 -7.61
CA PRO A 113 17.36 -18.35 -6.98
C PRO A 113 17.36 -17.89 -5.51
N TRP A 114 17.98 -18.68 -4.64
CA TRP A 114 18.29 -18.20 -3.29
C TRP A 114 19.42 -17.18 -3.34
N ARG A 115 19.51 -16.34 -2.33
CA ARG A 115 20.49 -15.25 -2.27
C ARG A 115 21.47 -15.40 -1.10
N LEU A 116 21.30 -16.43 -0.26
CA LEU A 116 22.26 -16.80 0.78
C LEU A 116 23.67 -17.04 0.21
N ASN A 117 24.70 -16.63 0.96
CA ASN A 117 26.10 -16.82 0.64
C ASN A 117 26.56 -18.27 0.96
N LYS A 118 25.84 -19.26 0.44
CA LYS A 118 26.14 -20.69 0.50
C LYS A 118 25.82 -21.36 -0.84
N ASN A 119 26.69 -22.28 -1.26
CA ASN A 119 26.43 -23.12 -2.43
C ASN A 119 25.52 -24.31 -2.09
N PHE A 120 25.10 -25.04 -3.13
CA PHE A 120 24.24 -26.21 -3.02
C PHE A 120 24.74 -27.23 -1.98
N ASP A 121 25.99 -27.66 -2.09
CA ASP A 121 26.54 -28.73 -1.22
C ASP A 121 26.65 -28.27 0.24
N GLN A 122 26.97 -26.99 0.46
CA GLN A 122 26.99 -26.40 1.79
C GLN A 122 25.60 -26.37 2.42
N LEU A 123 24.56 -25.99 1.67
CA LEU A 123 23.18 -26.01 2.16
C LEU A 123 22.68 -27.44 2.39
N LYS A 124 23.04 -28.38 1.51
CA LYS A 124 22.64 -29.79 1.64
C LYS A 124 23.21 -30.44 2.89
N LYS A 125 24.46 -30.10 3.25
CA LYS A 125 25.15 -30.57 4.46
C LYS A 125 24.86 -29.73 5.70
N MET A 126 24.14 -28.61 5.57
CA MET A 126 23.92 -27.69 6.68
C MET A 126 22.98 -28.30 7.71
N GLU A 127 23.54 -28.63 8.87
CA GLU A 127 22.77 -29.00 10.06
C GLU A 127 21.98 -27.81 10.60
N ARG A 128 20.97 -28.13 11.41
CA ARG A 128 20.12 -27.13 12.07
C ARG A 128 20.97 -26.26 13.01
N PRO A 129 21.10 -24.94 12.77
CA PRO A 129 21.93 -24.07 13.59
C PRO A 129 21.24 -23.76 14.94
N PHE A 130 22.04 -23.36 15.92
CA PHE A 130 21.50 -22.72 17.12
C PHE A 130 20.98 -21.31 16.78
N LYS A 131 19.75 -21.00 17.20
CA LYS A 131 19.08 -19.72 16.93
C LYS A 131 18.76 -19.00 18.25
N PRO A 132 19.54 -17.98 18.64
CA PRO A 132 19.40 -17.31 19.93
C PRO A 132 18.21 -16.35 20.03
N HIS A 133 17.56 -16.01 18.92
CA HIS A 133 16.50 -15.02 18.88
C HIS A 133 15.21 -15.63 18.32
N ASP A 134 14.06 -15.12 18.79
CA ASP A 134 12.78 -15.70 18.42
C ASP A 134 12.33 -15.22 17.04
N ILE A 135 12.07 -13.92 16.88
CA ILE A 135 11.41 -13.40 15.67
C ILE A 135 12.13 -12.20 15.05
N LEU A 136 12.18 -12.20 13.72
CA LEU A 136 12.63 -11.11 12.84
C LEU A 136 11.46 -10.60 12.01
N ILE A 137 11.39 -9.31 11.69
CA ILE A 137 10.45 -8.77 10.70
C ILE A 137 11.22 -8.40 9.43
N ILE A 138 10.78 -8.96 8.30
CA ILE A 138 11.26 -8.63 6.96
C ILE A 138 10.16 -7.82 6.29
N ASP A 139 10.44 -6.54 6.09
CA ASP A 139 9.47 -5.57 5.66
C ASP A 139 9.79 -5.03 4.27
N ASN A 140 9.08 -5.57 3.28
CA ASN A 140 9.24 -5.25 1.87
C ASN A 140 8.02 -4.57 1.25
N LEU A 141 6.98 -4.35 2.03
CA LEU A 141 5.82 -3.59 1.58
C LEU A 141 6.22 -2.12 1.36
N PRO A 142 5.86 -1.50 0.23
CA PRO A 142 5.76 -0.04 0.16
C PRO A 142 4.89 0.46 1.32
N SER A 143 5.11 1.68 1.81
CA SER A 143 4.27 2.22 2.90
C SER A 143 2.79 2.09 2.53
N SER A 144 2.10 1.20 3.23
CA SER A 144 0.71 0.83 3.01
C SER A 144 0.01 0.79 4.37
N VAL A 145 -1.30 1.07 4.38
CA VAL A 145 -2.09 1.10 5.62
C VAL A 145 -2.02 -0.25 6.34
N VAL A 146 -2.01 -1.36 5.58
CA VAL A 146 -1.88 -2.72 6.14
C VAL A 146 -0.52 -2.90 6.81
N ARG A 147 0.57 -2.54 6.14
CA ARG A 147 1.94 -2.59 6.71
C ARG A 147 2.03 -1.78 8.00
N GLU A 148 1.56 -0.53 7.98
CA GLU A 148 1.62 0.37 9.13
C GLU A 148 0.77 -0.15 10.29
N ASN A 149 -0.40 -0.71 10.02
CA ASN A 149 -1.26 -1.30 11.05
C ASN A 149 -0.59 -2.53 11.67
N VAL A 150 -0.07 -3.46 10.87
CA VAL A 150 0.63 -4.65 11.38
C VAL A 150 1.84 -4.25 12.22
N LEU A 151 2.67 -3.32 11.75
CA LEU A 151 3.84 -2.84 12.50
C LEU A 151 3.43 -2.07 13.76
N LYS A 152 2.35 -1.28 13.72
CA LYS A 152 1.84 -0.55 14.88
C LYS A 152 1.30 -1.51 15.93
N ASP A 153 0.48 -2.49 15.54
CA ASP A 153 -0.08 -3.52 16.42
C ASP A 153 1.05 -4.29 17.09
N ILE A 154 2.06 -4.71 16.31
CA ILE A 154 3.24 -5.39 16.84
C ILE A 154 4.01 -4.49 17.83
N ARG A 155 4.29 -3.23 17.47
CA ARG A 155 5.08 -2.32 18.32
C ARG A 155 4.34 -1.91 19.60
N TYR A 156 3.03 -1.73 19.53
CA TYR A 156 2.21 -1.24 20.64
C TYR A 156 1.81 -2.36 21.60
N ASP A 157 1.38 -3.51 21.07
CA ASP A 157 0.80 -4.58 21.89
C ASP A 157 1.85 -5.50 22.49
N LEU A 158 2.89 -5.90 21.73
CA LEU A 158 3.86 -6.90 22.21
C LEU A 158 4.85 -6.33 23.22
N LYS A 159 5.01 -4.99 23.30
CA LYS A 159 6.01 -4.28 24.14
C LYS A 159 7.45 -4.83 24.03
N LYS A 160 7.75 -5.67 23.03
CA LYS A 160 9.05 -6.27 22.73
C LYS A 160 9.65 -5.54 21.54
N GLN A 161 10.94 -5.19 21.61
CA GLN A 161 11.66 -4.67 20.45
C GLN A 161 11.98 -5.84 19.51
N ILE A 162 11.25 -5.93 18.40
CA ILE A 162 11.50 -6.91 17.35
C ILE A 162 12.35 -6.25 16.25
N PRO A 163 13.49 -6.83 15.85
CA PRO A 163 14.30 -6.31 14.75
C PRO A 163 13.50 -6.24 13.45
N VAL A 164 13.61 -5.12 12.73
CA VAL A 164 12.96 -4.90 11.43
C VAL A 164 14.02 -4.65 10.38
N ILE A 165 14.03 -5.45 9.32
CA ILE A 165 14.90 -5.28 8.15
C ILE A 165 14.06 -4.72 7.00
N ASN A 166 14.44 -3.55 6.50
CA ASN A 166 13.82 -2.89 5.35
C ASN A 166 14.73 -3.01 4.11
N LYS A 167 14.13 -3.16 2.92
CA LYS A 167 14.79 -3.40 1.61
C LYS A 167 15.94 -2.44 1.23
N LEU A 168 16.08 -1.30 1.92
CA LEU A 168 16.95 -0.22 1.48
C LEU A 168 18.43 -0.35 1.90
N ASN A 169 18.82 -1.15 2.89
CA ASN A 169 20.25 -1.33 3.19
C ASN A 169 20.57 -2.70 3.79
N ASN A 170 21.45 -3.43 3.08
CA ASN A 170 22.23 -4.60 3.52
C ASN A 170 21.54 -5.99 3.56
N TYR A 171 21.44 -6.66 2.40
CA TYR A 171 21.03 -8.08 2.32
C TYR A 171 21.89 -9.01 3.20
N ARG A 172 23.18 -8.68 3.38
CA ARG A 172 24.07 -9.43 4.27
C ARG A 172 23.60 -9.39 5.72
N GLU A 173 23.08 -8.25 6.18
CA GLU A 173 22.46 -8.15 7.50
C GLU A 173 21.23 -9.04 7.59
N MET A 174 20.37 -9.04 6.56
CA MET A 174 19.22 -9.96 6.52
C MET A 174 19.66 -11.43 6.63
N GLU A 175 20.66 -11.86 5.85
CA GLU A 175 21.21 -13.21 5.92
C GLU A 175 21.74 -13.54 7.34
N ASP A 176 22.51 -12.64 7.94
CA ASP A 176 23.05 -12.82 9.29
C ASP A 176 21.92 -12.93 10.33
N GLN A 177 20.88 -12.11 10.22
CA GLN A 177 19.72 -12.17 11.10
C GLN A 177 18.94 -13.47 10.91
N LEU A 178 18.77 -13.93 9.66
CA LEU A 178 18.09 -15.18 9.35
C LEU A 178 18.76 -16.38 10.03
N TYR A 179 20.09 -16.47 10.04
CA TYR A 179 20.75 -17.56 10.76
C TYR A 179 20.56 -17.50 12.29
N ARG A 180 20.15 -16.36 12.85
CA ARG A 180 20.02 -16.15 14.31
C ARG A 180 18.59 -16.17 14.84
N HIS A 181 17.58 -16.08 13.97
CA HIS A 181 16.16 -16.00 14.35
C HIS A 181 15.40 -17.29 14.00
N LYS A 182 14.55 -17.77 14.92
CA LYS A 182 13.70 -18.96 14.73
C LYS A 182 12.56 -18.71 13.73
N TYR A 183 11.99 -17.51 13.76
CA TYR A 183 10.86 -17.11 12.94
C TYR A 183 11.16 -15.81 12.17
N ALA A 184 10.59 -15.66 10.97
CA ALA A 184 10.64 -14.43 10.19
C ALA A 184 9.25 -14.04 9.72
N LEU A 185 8.71 -12.93 10.23
CA LEU A 185 7.47 -12.34 9.75
C LEU A 185 7.72 -11.60 8.45
N ILE A 186 7.02 -12.03 7.40
CA ILE A 186 7.12 -11.44 6.08
C ILE A 186 5.96 -10.48 5.88
N LEU A 187 6.29 -9.21 5.68
CA LEU A 187 5.36 -8.22 5.16
C LEU A 187 5.65 -8.10 3.65
N ASP A 188 4.88 -8.82 2.85
CA ASP A 188 4.89 -8.80 1.37
C ASP A 188 3.44 -8.83 0.86
N GLU A 189 3.18 -8.39 -0.38
CA GLU A 189 1.85 -8.46 -0.99
C GLU A 189 1.67 -9.82 -1.67
N PRO A 190 0.74 -10.68 -1.22
CA PRO A 190 0.35 -11.85 -1.99
C PRO A 190 -0.36 -11.38 -3.26
N THR A 191 0.06 -11.92 -4.40
CA THR A 191 -0.26 -11.35 -5.73
C THR A 191 -0.90 -12.35 -6.68
N THR A 192 -0.60 -13.65 -6.55
CA THR A 192 -1.18 -14.74 -7.35
C THR A 192 -0.99 -16.09 -6.65
N LYS A 193 -1.84 -17.09 -6.98
CA LYS A 193 -1.77 -18.46 -6.45
C LYS A 193 -0.49 -19.20 -6.84
N HIS A 194 0.19 -18.78 -7.91
CA HIS A 194 1.42 -19.44 -8.37
C HIS A 194 2.71 -18.82 -7.81
N TYR A 195 2.60 -17.89 -6.84
CA TYR A 195 3.72 -17.15 -6.27
C TYR A 195 3.73 -17.24 -4.75
N TRP A 196 4.89 -17.57 -4.18
CA TRP A 196 5.08 -17.75 -2.74
C TRP A 196 6.15 -16.82 -2.13
N GLY A 197 6.44 -15.66 -2.73
CA GLY A 197 7.28 -14.63 -2.10
C GLY A 197 8.79 -14.80 -2.35
N GLU A 198 9.49 -13.68 -2.55
CA GLU A 198 10.91 -13.68 -2.97
C GLU A 198 11.92 -14.06 -1.87
N HIS A 199 11.48 -14.08 -0.60
CA HIS A 199 12.32 -14.29 0.57
C HIS A 199 12.13 -15.65 1.24
N ILE A 200 11.05 -16.37 0.92
CA ILE A 200 10.74 -17.63 1.59
C ILE A 200 11.85 -18.67 1.36
N SER A 201 12.50 -18.67 0.19
CA SER A 201 13.63 -19.55 -0.09
C SER A 201 14.74 -19.36 0.94
N ASP A 202 15.18 -18.10 1.13
CA ASP A 202 16.27 -17.76 2.03
C ASP A 202 15.91 -18.05 3.50
N ILE A 203 14.65 -17.82 3.88
CA ILE A 203 14.14 -18.08 5.23
C ILE A 203 14.18 -19.59 5.53
N LEU A 204 13.61 -20.43 4.66
CA LEU A 204 13.61 -21.88 4.86
C LEU A 204 15.02 -22.49 4.76
N LEU A 205 15.83 -22.02 3.80
CA LEU A 205 17.23 -22.45 3.63
C LEU A 205 18.16 -21.99 4.76
N SER A 206 17.73 -21.07 5.63
CA SER A 206 18.43 -20.68 6.86
C SER A 206 17.90 -21.37 8.12
N TRP A 207 17.03 -22.38 7.97
CA TRP A 207 16.32 -23.09 9.05
C TRP A 207 15.34 -22.21 9.85
N THR A 208 14.94 -21.08 9.30
CA THR A 208 13.99 -20.14 9.89
C THR A 208 12.59 -20.48 9.39
N ILE A 209 11.58 -20.32 10.24
CA ILE A 209 10.18 -20.53 9.87
C ILE A 209 9.60 -19.21 9.35
N PRO A 210 9.15 -19.15 8.09
CA PRO A 210 8.42 -18.00 7.58
C PRO A 210 7.05 -17.91 8.24
N ILE A 211 6.68 -16.70 8.66
CA ILE A 211 5.32 -16.33 9.05
C ILE A 211 4.78 -15.43 7.95
N VAL A 212 3.77 -15.90 7.21
CA VAL A 212 3.17 -15.18 6.07
C VAL A 212 1.79 -14.64 6.43
N ILE A 213 1.46 -13.44 5.95
CA ILE A 213 0.12 -12.84 6.14
C ILE A 213 -0.61 -12.83 4.80
N GLY A 214 -1.83 -13.40 4.77
CA GLY A 214 -2.76 -13.24 3.64
C GLY A 214 -2.47 -14.06 2.38
N GLN A 215 -1.40 -14.87 2.35
CA GLN A 215 -1.18 -15.82 1.26
C GLN A 215 -2.01 -17.08 1.49
N GLU A 216 -3.06 -17.30 0.71
CA GLU A 216 -4.04 -18.38 0.96
C GLU A 216 -3.51 -19.79 0.72
N ASN A 217 -2.55 -19.97 -0.19
CA ASN A 217 -2.22 -21.27 -0.75
C ASN A 217 -0.74 -21.66 -0.60
N ILE A 218 -0.06 -21.11 0.42
CA ILE A 218 1.36 -21.42 0.70
C ILE A 218 1.59 -22.92 0.95
N HIS A 219 0.56 -23.61 1.44
CA HIS A 219 0.59 -25.04 1.73
C HIS A 219 0.44 -25.96 0.50
N ASP A 220 0.13 -25.39 -0.68
CA ASP A 220 0.26 -26.11 -1.94
C ASP A 220 1.73 -26.36 -2.30
N PHE A 221 2.63 -25.51 -1.77
CA PHE A 221 4.06 -25.56 -2.06
C PHE A 221 4.87 -26.22 -0.94
N PHE A 222 4.51 -25.97 0.32
CA PHE A 222 5.30 -26.37 1.48
C PHE A 222 4.49 -27.08 2.56
N PRO A 223 5.09 -28.04 3.29
CA PRO A 223 4.42 -28.72 4.41
C PRO A 223 3.84 -27.72 5.42
N PRO A 224 2.63 -27.98 5.98
CA PRO A 224 1.98 -27.09 6.95
C PRO A 224 2.86 -26.71 8.14
N GLU A 225 3.68 -27.63 8.62
CA GLU A 225 4.55 -27.38 9.78
C GLU A 225 5.81 -26.56 9.46
N SER A 226 6.11 -26.32 8.18
CA SER A 226 7.29 -25.57 7.74
C SER A 226 7.04 -24.08 7.54
N VAL A 227 5.78 -23.65 7.43
CA VAL A 227 5.38 -22.25 7.20
C VAL A 227 4.18 -21.92 8.06
N ILE A 228 4.19 -20.80 8.78
CA ILE A 228 3.04 -20.35 9.56
C ILE A 228 2.25 -19.35 8.73
N GLN A 229 0.99 -19.65 8.45
CA GLN A 229 0.09 -18.77 7.71
C GLN A 229 -0.86 -18.05 8.68
N ILE A 230 -0.90 -16.72 8.63
CA ILE A 230 -1.83 -15.87 9.39
C ILE A 230 -2.85 -15.27 8.43
N ASN A 231 -4.13 -15.51 8.68
CA ASN A 231 -5.22 -14.84 7.97
C ASN A 231 -5.48 -13.44 8.55
N PRO A 232 -5.39 -12.36 7.74
CA PRO A 232 -5.55 -10.98 8.22
C PRO A 232 -6.99 -10.57 8.56
N VAL A 233 -8.01 -11.27 8.04
CA VAL A 233 -9.41 -10.80 8.09
C VAL A 233 -10.04 -10.93 9.49
N ASN A 234 -9.53 -11.83 10.34
CA ASN A 234 -10.18 -12.18 11.62
C ASN A 234 -9.24 -12.27 12.83
N ASN A 235 -7.94 -12.00 12.67
CA ASN A 235 -6.96 -12.23 13.72
C ASN A 235 -6.35 -10.93 14.24
N ASN A 236 -6.26 -10.82 15.57
CA ASN A 236 -5.33 -9.91 16.20
C ASN A 236 -3.91 -10.48 15.97
N ILE A 237 -3.19 -9.88 15.01
CA ILE A 237 -1.90 -10.36 14.51
C ILE A 237 -0.85 -10.32 15.62
N SER A 238 -0.84 -9.26 16.45
CA SER A 238 0.09 -9.12 17.57
C SER A 238 -0.06 -10.25 18.59
N LYS A 239 -1.29 -10.60 19.00
CA LYS A 239 -1.56 -11.76 19.89
C LYS A 239 -1.18 -13.10 19.27
N THR A 240 -1.33 -13.23 17.96
CA THR A 240 -0.93 -14.47 17.26
C THR A 240 0.59 -14.62 17.27
N ILE A 241 1.31 -13.53 17.00
CA ILE A 241 2.77 -13.48 17.10
C ILE A 241 3.23 -13.74 18.54
N GLU A 242 2.56 -13.16 19.54
CA GLU A 242 2.84 -13.40 20.96
C GLU A 242 2.76 -14.89 21.29
N LYS A 243 1.68 -15.56 20.87
CA LYS A 243 1.50 -17.00 21.05
C LYS A 243 2.60 -17.81 20.37
N ILE A 244 3.02 -17.42 19.16
CA ILE A 244 4.11 -18.09 18.45
C ILE A 244 5.41 -17.97 19.25
N ILE A 245 5.77 -16.77 19.70
CA ILE A 245 7.00 -16.52 20.45
C ILE A 245 7.00 -17.29 21.78
N ASP A 246 5.88 -17.29 22.50
CA ASP A 246 5.82 -17.81 23.87
C ASP A 246 5.51 -19.32 23.94
N HIS A 247 4.83 -19.89 22.94
CA HIS A 247 4.28 -21.25 23.01
C HIS A 247 4.63 -22.17 21.84
N ASP A 248 5.04 -21.65 20.67
CA ASP A 248 5.42 -22.52 19.56
C ASP A 248 6.77 -23.21 19.82
N LYS A 249 6.92 -24.41 19.28
CA LYS A 249 8.14 -25.22 19.43
C LYS A 249 8.86 -25.32 18.09
N TRP A 250 9.68 -24.32 17.78
CA TRP A 250 10.54 -24.31 16.58
C TRP A 250 11.30 -25.64 16.42
N GLU A 251 11.81 -26.21 17.51
CA GLU A 251 12.58 -27.45 17.48
C GLU A 251 11.75 -28.65 17.00
N ALA A 252 10.45 -28.68 17.29
CA ALA A 252 9.55 -29.76 16.91
C ALA A 252 9.25 -29.79 15.40
N ARG A 253 9.49 -28.68 14.69
CA ARG A 253 9.21 -28.52 13.25
C ARG A 253 10.39 -28.92 12.34
N SER A 254 11.44 -29.51 12.90
CA SER A 254 12.69 -29.79 12.19
C SER A 254 12.54 -30.70 10.97
N SER A 255 11.66 -31.71 11.04
CA SER A 255 11.40 -32.61 9.92
C SER A 255 10.72 -31.89 8.75
N ALA A 256 9.74 -31.03 9.05
CA ALA A 256 9.04 -30.24 8.06
C ALA A 256 9.95 -29.18 7.42
N LEU A 257 10.81 -28.53 8.23
CA LEU A 257 11.83 -27.62 7.72
C LEU A 257 12.83 -28.35 6.81
N LEU A 258 13.30 -29.54 7.19
CA LEU A 258 14.19 -30.34 6.34
C LEU A 258 13.53 -30.69 5.00
N HIS A 259 12.27 -31.11 5.03
CA HIS A 259 11.51 -31.39 3.80
C HIS A 259 11.34 -30.14 2.93
N ALA A 260 10.97 -28.99 3.51
CA ALA A 260 10.82 -27.73 2.77
C ALA A 260 12.14 -27.27 2.14
N ARG A 261 13.27 -27.46 2.82
CA ARG A 261 14.61 -27.21 2.26
C ARG A 261 14.90 -28.09 1.05
N HIS A 262 14.59 -29.39 1.13
CA HIS A 262 14.75 -30.29 -0.01
C HIS A 262 13.88 -29.85 -1.20
N LEU A 263 12.61 -29.50 -0.96
CA LEU A 263 11.73 -28.98 -2.02
C LEU A 263 12.32 -27.74 -2.70
N ILE A 264 12.86 -26.78 -1.94
CA ILE A 264 13.51 -25.61 -2.55
C ILE A 264 14.70 -26.03 -3.40
N MET A 265 15.60 -26.83 -2.83
CA MET A 265 16.87 -27.18 -3.46
C MET A 265 16.72 -28.10 -4.67
N GLU A 266 15.74 -29.01 -4.66
CA GLU A 266 15.60 -30.09 -5.63
C GLU A 266 14.38 -29.92 -6.54
N ASN A 267 13.44 -29.00 -6.26
CA ASN A 267 12.23 -28.80 -7.08
C ASN A 267 11.98 -27.33 -7.47
N TYR A 268 12.11 -26.38 -6.54
CA TYR A 268 11.65 -24.99 -6.78
C TYR A 268 12.74 -23.99 -7.17
N GLN A 269 14.02 -24.35 -7.07
CA GLN A 269 15.11 -23.54 -7.62
C GLN A 269 15.31 -23.77 -9.12
N LEU A 270 16.11 -22.90 -9.75
CA LEU A 270 16.18 -22.75 -11.20
C LEU A 270 16.54 -24.03 -11.96
N PHE A 271 17.62 -24.69 -11.56
CA PHE A 271 18.21 -25.79 -12.31
C PHE A 271 17.34 -27.05 -12.40
N PRO A 272 16.86 -27.64 -11.28
CA PRO A 272 16.00 -28.82 -11.37
C PRO A 272 14.73 -28.56 -12.18
N ARG A 273 14.14 -27.37 -12.05
CA ARG A 273 12.93 -27.04 -12.78
C ARG A 273 13.17 -26.87 -14.28
N LEU A 274 14.29 -26.28 -14.68
CA LEU A 274 14.70 -26.26 -16.09
C LEU A 274 14.93 -27.67 -16.63
N CYS A 275 15.58 -28.54 -15.86
CA CYS A 275 15.79 -29.93 -16.26
C CYS A 275 14.47 -30.66 -16.49
N GLU A 276 13.52 -30.53 -15.54
CA GLU A 276 12.20 -31.12 -15.64
C GLU A 276 11.47 -30.68 -16.92
N GLU A 277 11.45 -29.38 -17.21
CA GLU A 277 10.80 -28.84 -18.41
C GLU A 277 11.51 -29.24 -19.71
N ILE A 278 12.85 -29.31 -19.71
CA ILE A 278 13.62 -29.80 -20.85
C ILE A 278 13.35 -31.28 -21.10
N HIS A 279 13.31 -32.13 -20.07
CA HIS A 279 13.00 -33.55 -20.21
C HIS A 279 11.58 -33.77 -20.73
N LYS A 280 10.59 -33.02 -20.22
CA LYS A 280 9.22 -33.01 -20.75
C LYS A 280 9.20 -32.63 -22.23
N HIS A 281 9.90 -31.56 -22.61
CA HIS A 281 9.97 -31.11 -23.99
C HIS A 281 10.68 -32.08 -24.93
N ARG A 282 11.72 -32.80 -24.47
CA ARG A 282 12.37 -33.83 -25.30
C ARG A 282 11.49 -35.06 -25.51
N SER A 283 10.58 -35.31 -24.57
CA SER A 283 9.68 -36.46 -24.61
C SER A 283 8.45 -36.22 -25.50
N SER A 284 8.12 -34.95 -25.82
CA SER A 284 7.07 -34.65 -26.80
C SER A 284 7.54 -35.00 -28.22
N LYS A 285 6.68 -35.66 -29.01
CA LYS A 285 6.93 -36.05 -30.41
C LYS A 285 6.81 -34.85 -31.36
N ASP A 286 7.49 -33.75 -31.05
CA ASP A 286 7.43 -32.55 -31.87
C ASP A 286 8.36 -32.68 -33.09
N ASN A 287 7.81 -32.54 -34.30
CA ASN A 287 8.53 -32.58 -35.59
C ASN A 287 9.36 -31.31 -35.85
N ILE A 288 9.95 -30.72 -34.81
CA ILE A 288 10.69 -29.47 -34.92
C ILE A 288 12.12 -29.74 -35.38
N SER A 289 12.60 -28.94 -36.35
CA SER A 289 13.96 -29.00 -36.84
C SER A 289 14.97 -28.94 -35.70
N ARG A 290 15.97 -29.83 -35.74
CA ARG A 290 17.07 -29.85 -34.76
C ARG A 290 18.25 -28.96 -35.16
N HIS A 291 18.20 -28.35 -36.34
CA HIS A 291 19.27 -27.46 -36.80
C HIS A 291 19.18 -26.11 -36.09
N PRO A 292 20.28 -25.63 -35.48
CA PRO A 292 20.33 -24.32 -34.86
C PRO A 292 20.07 -23.19 -35.86
N VAL A 293 19.36 -22.15 -35.41
CA VAL A 293 19.13 -20.92 -36.16
C VAL A 293 19.50 -19.72 -35.30
N ASN A 294 20.01 -18.66 -35.94
CA ASN A 294 20.30 -17.41 -35.23
C ASN A 294 19.00 -16.71 -34.84
N ARG A 295 18.80 -16.53 -33.53
CA ARG A 295 17.66 -15.86 -32.91
C ARG A 295 18.12 -14.56 -32.27
N LEU A 296 17.38 -13.49 -32.51
CA LEU A 296 17.59 -12.22 -31.84
C LEU A 296 16.78 -12.20 -30.54
N ILE A 297 17.41 -11.79 -29.44
CA ILE A 297 16.74 -11.52 -28.17
C ILE A 297 16.84 -10.02 -27.96
N PHE A 298 15.70 -9.39 -27.69
CA PHE A 298 15.66 -7.94 -27.55
C PHE A 298 16.06 -7.54 -26.13
N SER A 299 16.87 -6.50 -26.05
CA SER A 299 17.00 -5.75 -24.81
C SER A 299 15.63 -5.21 -24.40
N ASN A 300 15.36 -5.25 -23.10
CA ASN A 300 14.27 -4.49 -22.53
C ASN A 300 14.91 -3.46 -21.61
N PRO A 301 15.11 -2.20 -22.07
CA PRO A 301 15.60 -1.17 -21.18
C PRO A 301 14.51 -0.96 -20.11
N GLN A 302 14.70 -1.58 -18.95
CA GLN A 302 13.99 -1.20 -17.74
C GLN A 302 14.16 0.33 -17.55
N PRO A 303 13.23 1.01 -16.85
CA PRO A 303 13.28 2.47 -16.67
C PRO A 303 14.65 3.00 -16.20
N GLU A 304 15.43 2.18 -15.49
CA GLU A 304 16.81 2.48 -15.05
C GLU A 304 17.82 2.48 -16.21
N GLY A 305 17.67 1.61 -17.21
CA GLY A 305 18.51 1.62 -18.42
C GLY A 305 18.24 2.83 -19.32
N ARG A 306 17.05 3.43 -19.25
CA ARG A 306 16.80 4.73 -19.89
C ARG A 306 17.58 5.86 -19.21
N LEU A 307 17.76 5.79 -17.88
CA LEU A 307 18.59 6.73 -17.13
C LEU A 307 20.09 6.49 -17.39
N GLN A 308 20.50 5.24 -17.59
CA GLN A 308 21.90 4.88 -17.87
C GLN A 308 22.30 5.23 -19.31
N LYS A 309 21.41 5.02 -20.29
CA LYS A 309 21.60 5.49 -21.67
C LYS A 309 21.51 7.03 -21.77
N LEU A 310 20.61 7.66 -20.99
CA LEU A 310 20.69 9.11 -20.77
C LEU A 310 22.02 9.50 -20.12
N SER A 311 22.56 8.72 -19.18
CA SER A 311 23.82 9.03 -18.51
C SER A 311 25.01 8.94 -19.45
N GLU A 312 25.03 7.98 -20.37
CA GLU A 312 26.07 7.85 -21.41
C GLU A 312 25.95 8.97 -22.45
N ASP A 313 24.73 9.35 -22.84
CA ASP A 313 24.47 10.52 -23.69
C ASP A 313 24.80 11.85 -22.96
N ILE A 314 24.72 11.89 -21.62
CA ILE A 314 25.09 13.03 -20.76
C ILE A 314 26.61 13.08 -20.51
N ILE A 315 27.31 11.94 -20.47
CA ILE A 315 28.78 11.87 -20.31
C ILE A 315 29.50 12.50 -21.50
N GLY A 316 28.83 12.65 -22.65
CA GLY A 316 29.31 13.42 -23.79
C GLY A 316 29.33 14.95 -23.62
N VAL A 317 28.78 15.51 -22.53
CA VAL A 317 28.72 16.97 -22.33
C VAL A 317 29.22 17.35 -20.94
N SER A 318 30.54 17.52 -20.84
CA SER A 318 31.20 18.24 -19.76
C SER A 318 30.74 19.70 -19.73
N ASN A 319 29.63 20.00 -19.06
CA ASN A 319 29.31 21.36 -18.67
C ASN A 319 28.46 21.38 -17.39
N THR A 320 29.15 21.61 -16.27
CA THR A 320 28.67 21.61 -14.88
C THR A 320 27.47 22.54 -14.65
N ASN A 321 27.29 23.56 -15.50
CA ASN A 321 26.18 24.51 -15.45
C ASN A 321 24.83 23.94 -15.93
N TYR A 322 24.84 22.93 -16.81
CA TYR A 322 23.60 22.30 -17.29
C TYR A 322 23.01 21.34 -16.25
N ILE A 323 23.87 20.62 -15.53
CA ILE A 323 23.50 19.71 -14.43
C ILE A 323 22.84 20.49 -13.29
N LEU A 324 23.43 21.61 -12.83
CA LEU A 324 22.84 22.45 -11.79
C LEU A 324 21.46 23.00 -12.16
N LYS A 325 21.25 23.34 -13.44
CA LYS A 325 19.97 23.86 -13.93
C LYS A 325 18.89 22.78 -14.00
N ASN A 326 19.25 21.57 -14.44
CA ASN A 326 18.31 20.45 -14.55
C ASN A 326 18.01 19.79 -13.20
N THR A 327 18.97 19.67 -12.29
CA THR A 327 18.71 19.20 -10.93
C THR A 327 17.79 20.16 -10.18
N LYS A 328 17.97 21.48 -10.33
CA LYS A 328 17.04 22.47 -9.78
C LYS A 328 15.65 22.37 -10.41
N ASN A 329 15.54 22.14 -11.71
CA ASN A 329 14.24 21.96 -12.38
C ASN A 329 13.54 20.65 -11.99
N LEU A 330 14.29 19.55 -11.82
CA LEU A 330 13.74 18.25 -11.42
C LEU A 330 13.29 18.28 -9.96
N VAL A 331 14.09 18.86 -9.07
CA VAL A 331 13.70 19.12 -7.67
C VAL A 331 12.49 20.04 -7.63
N LYS A 332 12.43 21.07 -8.49
CA LYS A 332 11.25 21.94 -8.61
C LYS A 332 10.02 21.17 -9.10
N GLN A 333 10.14 20.28 -10.08
CA GLN A 333 9.04 19.45 -10.57
C GLN A 333 8.57 18.42 -9.55
N ILE A 334 9.49 17.74 -8.87
CA ILE A 334 9.18 16.82 -7.77
C ILE A 334 8.49 17.60 -6.65
N ASN A 335 9.00 18.77 -6.26
CA ASN A 335 8.34 19.62 -5.26
C ASN A 335 6.96 20.10 -5.72
N ILE A 336 6.76 20.37 -7.01
CA ILE A 336 5.44 20.70 -7.57
C ILE A 336 4.50 19.49 -7.50
N ILE A 337 4.96 18.29 -7.88
CA ILE A 337 4.13 17.06 -7.85
C ILE A 337 3.82 16.66 -6.41
N THR A 338 4.82 16.63 -5.54
CA THR A 338 4.68 16.34 -4.10
C THR A 338 3.79 17.38 -3.43
N SER A 339 3.97 18.68 -3.71
CA SER A 339 3.06 19.72 -3.17
C SER A 339 1.64 19.62 -3.73
N LYS A 340 1.45 19.17 -4.99
CA LYS A 340 0.13 18.95 -5.59
C LYS A 340 -0.58 17.73 -4.99
N LEU A 341 0.16 16.64 -4.73
CA LEU A 341 -0.34 15.45 -4.04
C LEU A 341 -0.62 15.71 -2.55
N LEU A 342 0.21 16.51 -1.89
CA LEU A 342 -0.03 16.97 -0.51
C LEU A 342 -1.24 17.92 -0.45
N LYS A 343 -1.40 18.84 -1.41
CA LYS A 343 -2.57 19.73 -1.54
C LYS A 343 -3.88 18.96 -1.74
N GLN A 344 -3.84 17.83 -2.45
CA GLN A 344 -5.02 16.97 -2.64
C GLN A 344 -5.47 16.23 -1.39
N ASN A 345 -4.64 16.18 -0.33
CA ASN A 345 -4.94 15.47 0.91
C ASN A 345 -4.92 16.40 2.12
N LYS A 346 -5.20 17.69 1.97
CA LYS A 346 -5.30 18.64 3.10
C LYS A 346 -6.75 18.92 3.43
N TRP A 347 -7.11 18.74 4.69
CA TRP A 347 -8.47 18.91 5.19
C TRP A 347 -8.59 20.07 6.17
N SER A 348 -9.70 20.78 6.08
CA SER A 348 -10.17 21.68 7.13
C SER A 348 -11.26 20.96 7.91
N VAL A 349 -11.08 20.80 9.23
CA VAL A 349 -12.17 20.42 10.12
C VAL A 349 -12.85 21.69 10.59
N CYS A 350 -14.17 21.77 10.53
CA CYS A 350 -14.87 22.97 10.95
C CYS A 350 -16.08 22.66 11.84
N VAL A 351 -16.14 23.40 12.94
CA VAL A 351 -17.13 23.21 14.00
C VAL A 351 -17.72 24.56 14.42
N GLY A 352 -19.00 24.55 14.75
CA GLY A 352 -19.67 25.65 15.41
C GLY A 352 -19.91 25.34 16.88
N ILE A 353 -19.81 26.34 17.75
CA ILE A 353 -20.01 26.16 19.20
C ILE A 353 -20.88 27.29 19.78
N LYS A 354 -21.69 26.92 20.77
CA LYS A 354 -22.29 27.82 21.76
C LYS A 354 -22.43 27.04 23.08
N ASN A 355 -21.66 27.41 24.11
CA ASN A 355 -21.72 26.82 25.46
C ASN A 355 -21.54 25.30 25.50
N ARG A 356 -20.53 24.77 24.79
CA ARG A 356 -20.22 23.32 24.76
C ARG A 356 -18.72 23.05 24.90
N ASN A 357 -18.06 23.81 25.76
CA ASN A 357 -16.60 23.83 25.85
C ASN A 357 -16.03 22.46 26.27
N GLU A 358 -16.72 21.75 27.15
CA GLU A 358 -16.34 20.39 27.57
C GLU A 358 -16.36 19.40 26.39
N MET A 359 -17.46 19.34 25.65
CA MET A 359 -17.60 18.46 24.48
C MET A 359 -16.56 18.80 23.40
N LEU A 360 -16.35 20.10 23.15
CA LEU A 360 -15.35 20.57 22.21
C LEU A 360 -13.95 20.11 22.63
N ASN A 361 -13.58 20.25 23.91
CA ASN A 361 -12.27 19.84 24.39
C ASN A 361 -12.02 18.34 24.20
N GLU A 362 -13.04 17.50 24.38
CA GLU A 362 -12.94 16.07 24.13
C GLU A 362 -12.80 15.73 22.65
N SER A 363 -13.63 16.33 21.79
CA SER A 363 -13.62 16.06 20.36
C SER A 363 -12.36 16.62 19.68
N LEU A 364 -11.92 17.81 20.09
CA LEU A 364 -10.78 18.51 19.51
C LEU A 364 -9.49 17.69 19.58
N LYS A 365 -9.22 17.01 20.70
CA LYS A 365 -8.06 16.11 20.85
C LYS A 365 -8.02 15.07 19.74
N THR A 366 -9.17 14.47 19.44
CA THR A 366 -9.28 13.44 18.41
C THR A 366 -9.10 13.99 16.99
N TRP A 367 -9.53 15.23 16.76
CA TRP A 367 -9.35 15.89 15.45
C TRP A 367 -7.88 16.25 15.21
N LEU A 368 -7.15 16.63 16.26
CA LEU A 368 -5.72 16.94 16.17
C LEU A 368 -4.88 15.69 15.86
N GLU A 369 -5.31 14.51 16.32
CA GLU A 369 -4.69 13.22 16.02
C GLU A 369 -5.05 12.68 14.63
N ALA A 370 -6.14 13.15 14.04
CA ALA A 370 -6.58 12.71 12.73
C ALA A 370 -5.57 13.11 11.63
N ARG A 371 -5.23 12.15 10.77
CA ARG A 371 -4.31 12.37 9.65
C ARG A 371 -4.94 13.37 8.69
N PHE A 372 -4.08 14.15 8.03
CA PHE A 372 -4.47 15.09 6.98
C PHE A 372 -5.24 16.35 7.42
N VAL A 373 -5.53 16.50 8.72
CA VAL A 373 -6.07 17.75 9.29
C VAL A 373 -4.97 18.81 9.32
N GLU A 374 -5.12 19.83 8.47
CA GLU A 374 -4.18 20.95 8.37
C GLU A 374 -4.69 22.21 9.06
N GLU A 375 -5.99 22.31 9.28
CA GLU A 375 -6.58 23.35 10.11
C GLU A 375 -7.88 22.91 10.74
N ILE A 376 -8.19 23.53 11.87
CA ILE A 376 -9.45 23.37 12.60
C ILE A 376 -10.04 24.76 12.79
N ILE A 377 -11.19 25.01 12.18
CA ILE A 377 -11.92 26.27 12.28
C ILE A 377 -13.03 26.11 13.31
N ILE A 378 -12.96 26.89 14.38
CA ILE A 378 -13.97 26.96 15.43
C ILE A 378 -14.72 28.28 15.27
N VAL A 379 -16.02 28.20 14.98
CA VAL A 379 -16.90 29.37 14.97
C VAL A 379 -17.65 29.42 16.30
N ASP A 380 -17.29 30.38 17.13
CA ASP A 380 -17.95 30.64 18.41
C ASP A 380 -19.13 31.60 18.21
N TRP A 381 -20.33 31.12 18.52
CA TRP A 381 -21.59 31.82 18.31
C TRP A 381 -22.11 32.47 19.59
N SER A 382 -21.31 33.41 20.10
CA SER A 382 -21.54 34.11 21.36
C SER A 382 -21.69 33.15 22.55
N SER A 383 -20.72 32.26 22.77
CA SER A 383 -20.68 31.48 24.00
C SER A 383 -20.53 32.40 25.21
N ASP A 384 -21.23 32.07 26.30
CA ASP A 384 -21.13 32.70 27.61
C ASP A 384 -19.81 32.33 28.28
N GLU A 385 -19.38 31.07 28.09
CA GLU A 385 -18.06 30.58 28.50
C GLU A 385 -16.99 30.91 27.46
N ASP A 386 -15.78 31.24 27.92
CA ASP A 386 -14.66 31.55 27.04
C ASP A 386 -14.12 30.29 26.34
N VAL A 387 -14.31 30.22 25.02
CA VAL A 387 -13.85 29.12 24.18
C VAL A 387 -12.31 29.04 24.17
N MET A 388 -11.61 30.16 24.41
CA MET A 388 -10.14 30.17 24.42
C MET A 388 -9.54 29.31 25.53
N GLU A 389 -10.27 29.04 26.61
CA GLU A 389 -9.80 28.08 27.62
C GLU A 389 -9.56 26.68 27.02
N VAL A 390 -10.41 26.25 26.10
CA VAL A 390 -10.25 24.95 25.41
C VAL A 390 -9.06 25.00 24.45
N VAL A 391 -8.91 26.10 23.73
CA VAL A 391 -7.84 26.26 22.74
C VAL A 391 -6.47 26.34 23.42
N ASN A 392 -6.37 27.13 24.49
CA ASN A 392 -5.15 27.31 25.28
C ASN A 392 -4.70 26.02 26.00
N LYS A 393 -5.63 25.10 26.27
CA LYS A 393 -5.30 23.76 26.80
C LYS A 393 -4.64 22.85 25.76
N ASN A 394 -4.96 23.02 24.48
CA ASN A 394 -4.49 22.13 23.41
C ASN A 394 -3.29 22.71 22.62
N LYS A 395 -3.06 24.03 22.64
CA LYS A 395 -1.88 24.74 22.09
C LYS A 395 -1.37 24.21 20.74
N ASP A 396 -2.25 24.08 19.77
CA ASP A 396 -1.91 23.63 18.41
C ASP A 396 -2.16 24.73 17.39
N SER A 397 -1.16 25.03 16.56
CA SER A 397 -1.20 26.11 15.58
C SER A 397 -2.18 25.88 14.43
N ARG A 398 -2.74 24.67 14.31
CA ARG A 398 -3.81 24.35 13.35
C ARG A 398 -5.16 24.93 13.77
N ILE A 399 -5.36 25.25 15.04
CA ILE A 399 -6.65 25.73 15.56
C ILE A 399 -6.81 27.23 15.26
N LYS A 400 -7.98 27.64 14.79
CA LYS A 400 -8.34 29.04 14.57
C LYS A 400 -9.74 29.28 15.10
N VAL A 401 -9.93 30.40 15.81
CA VAL A 401 -11.23 30.76 16.37
C VAL A 401 -11.74 32.06 15.75
N ALA A 402 -12.99 32.02 15.31
CA ALA A 402 -13.76 33.15 14.84
C ALA A 402 -14.98 33.31 15.73
N ARG A 403 -15.07 34.43 16.45
CA ARG A 403 -16.21 34.72 17.32
C ARG A 403 -17.18 35.68 16.65
N VAL A 404 -18.46 35.35 16.74
CA VAL A 404 -19.58 36.22 16.37
C VAL A 404 -20.26 36.66 17.66
N ASN A 405 -20.36 37.97 17.87
CA ASN A 405 -20.90 38.57 19.09
C ASN A 405 -22.40 38.91 18.97
N GLY A 406 -23.06 39.07 20.12
CA GLY A 406 -24.45 39.54 20.21
C GLY A 406 -25.51 38.54 19.73
N LYS A 407 -25.25 37.23 19.81
CA LYS A 407 -26.21 36.18 19.38
C LYS A 407 -26.81 35.45 20.57
N GLU A 408 -28.10 35.66 20.82
CA GLU A 408 -28.84 34.94 21.88
C GLU A 408 -29.11 33.47 21.52
N LYS A 409 -29.44 33.20 20.25
CA LYS A 409 -29.82 31.86 19.77
C LYS A 409 -28.77 31.31 18.80
N TYR A 410 -28.56 29.99 18.90
CA TYR A 410 -27.69 29.27 17.96
C TYR A 410 -28.38 29.07 16.61
N HIS A 411 -27.76 29.57 15.54
CA HIS A 411 -28.31 29.46 14.19
C HIS A 411 -27.51 28.45 13.37
N TYR A 412 -27.99 27.20 13.30
CA TYR A 412 -27.26 26.08 12.71
C TYR A 412 -26.78 26.36 11.28
N SER A 413 -27.68 26.77 10.36
CA SER A 413 -27.32 27.04 8.97
C SER A 413 -26.29 28.16 8.80
N ALA A 414 -26.50 29.31 9.46
CA ALA A 414 -25.60 30.46 9.36
C ALA A 414 -24.19 30.14 9.91
N VAL A 415 -24.12 29.42 11.04
CA VAL A 415 -22.85 28.97 11.62
C VAL A 415 -22.12 28.02 10.67
N ASN A 416 -22.82 27.05 10.08
CA ASN A 416 -22.24 26.10 9.15
C ASN A 416 -21.78 26.76 7.84
N ASN A 417 -22.50 27.76 7.34
CA ASN A 417 -22.06 28.54 6.19
C ASN A 417 -20.80 29.32 6.53
N LEU A 418 -20.80 30.04 7.66
CA LEU A 418 -19.66 30.83 8.09
C LEU A 418 -18.40 29.98 8.28
N LYS A 419 -18.49 28.86 8.98
CA LYS A 419 -17.33 28.00 9.26
C LYS A 419 -16.70 27.46 7.97
N VAL A 420 -17.50 27.09 6.96
CA VAL A 420 -16.99 26.61 5.65
C VAL A 420 -16.35 27.75 4.86
N ARG A 421 -16.93 28.96 4.89
CA ARG A 421 -16.33 30.14 4.22
C ARG A 421 -14.94 30.44 4.75
N LEU A 422 -14.74 30.31 6.07
CA LEU A 422 -13.47 30.55 6.75
C LEU A 422 -12.39 29.48 6.51
N CYS A 423 -12.77 28.28 6.07
CA CYS A 423 -11.81 27.21 5.75
C CYS A 423 -10.98 27.57 4.50
N ARG A 424 -9.67 27.34 4.51
CA ARG A 424 -8.76 27.58 3.38
C ARG A 424 -8.64 26.38 2.43
N ASN A 425 -8.83 25.15 2.94
CA ASN A 425 -8.64 23.96 2.12
C ASN A 425 -9.89 23.59 1.32
N GLU A 426 -9.67 22.87 0.22
CA GLU A 426 -10.75 22.42 -0.63
C GLU A 426 -11.54 21.24 -0.02
N HIS A 427 -10.91 20.39 0.80
CA HIS A 427 -11.60 19.29 1.46
C HIS A 427 -12.03 19.73 2.87
N ILE A 428 -13.33 19.60 3.14
CA ILE A 428 -13.94 20.09 4.38
C ILE A 428 -14.61 18.94 5.12
N PHE A 429 -14.36 18.84 6.41
CA PHE A 429 -15.15 18.05 7.34
C PHE A 429 -15.97 18.98 8.23
N ILE A 430 -17.25 19.10 7.93
CA ILE A 430 -18.27 19.79 8.72
C ILE A 430 -18.66 18.84 9.84
N THR A 431 -18.51 19.28 11.09
CA THR A 431 -18.88 18.45 12.26
C THR A 431 -19.46 19.27 13.40
N ASP A 432 -20.06 18.58 14.37
CA ASP A 432 -20.54 19.12 15.64
C ASP A 432 -19.47 18.97 16.74
N SER A 433 -19.59 19.78 17.80
CA SER A 433 -18.61 19.83 18.90
C SER A 433 -18.55 18.56 19.75
N ASP A 434 -19.57 17.70 19.67
CA ASP A 434 -19.71 16.44 20.38
C ASP A 434 -19.41 15.22 19.49
N ILE A 435 -18.71 15.40 18.36
CA ILE A 435 -18.34 14.32 17.46
C ILE A 435 -16.82 14.09 17.51
N LYS A 436 -16.42 12.94 18.04
CA LYS A 436 -15.05 12.44 18.02
C LYS A 436 -14.71 11.77 16.69
N ILE A 437 -13.47 11.87 16.26
CA ILE A 437 -12.88 10.98 15.24
C ILE A 437 -12.23 9.81 15.99
N ILE A 438 -12.73 8.58 15.81
CA ILE A 438 -12.23 7.42 16.55
C ILE A 438 -11.14 6.64 15.79
N ASP A 439 -11.03 6.82 14.48
CA ASP A 439 -9.92 6.30 13.67
C ASP A 439 -9.19 7.46 12.98
N PRO A 440 -7.87 7.66 13.23
CA PRO A 440 -7.08 8.70 12.59
C PRO A 440 -7.05 8.66 11.05
N ASN A 441 -7.42 7.55 10.42
CA ASN A 441 -7.52 7.39 8.96
C ASN A 441 -8.88 7.81 8.39
N PHE A 442 -9.81 8.32 9.22
CA PHE A 442 -11.15 8.74 8.79
C PHE A 442 -11.14 9.58 7.50
N LEU A 443 -10.35 10.64 7.45
CA LEU A 443 -10.32 11.53 6.29
C LEU A 443 -9.63 10.90 5.06
N SER A 444 -8.67 9.99 5.27
CA SER A 444 -8.00 9.29 4.17
C SER A 444 -8.82 8.17 3.55
N ASP A 445 -9.71 7.57 4.32
CA ASP A 445 -10.58 6.48 3.86
C ASP A 445 -11.89 6.99 3.25
N HIS A 446 -12.13 8.30 3.35
CA HIS A 446 -13.25 9.04 2.77
C HIS A 446 -12.77 10.11 1.78
N ARG A 447 -11.84 9.72 0.89
CA ARG A 447 -11.38 10.60 -0.20
C ARG A 447 -12.56 11.00 -1.08
N LEU A 448 -12.63 12.30 -1.38
CA LEU A 448 -13.65 12.86 -2.25
C LEU A 448 -13.20 12.74 -3.71
N SER A 449 -13.77 11.80 -4.47
CA SER A 449 -13.61 11.85 -5.93
C SER A 449 -14.41 13.01 -6.51
N ASN A 450 -14.15 13.38 -7.78
CA ASN A 450 -14.99 14.37 -8.47
C ASN A 450 -16.47 13.95 -8.44
N GLY A 451 -17.35 14.88 -8.06
CA GLY A 451 -18.80 14.67 -7.97
C GLY A 451 -19.31 13.84 -6.77
N GLN A 452 -18.57 13.77 -5.66
CA GLN A 452 -18.95 13.00 -4.47
C GLN A 452 -18.91 13.83 -3.18
N PHE A 453 -19.76 13.47 -2.22
CA PHE A 453 -19.70 13.92 -0.82
C PHE A 453 -20.08 12.77 0.11
N TYR A 454 -19.66 12.83 1.38
CA TYR A 454 -20.10 11.90 2.42
C TYR A 454 -20.98 12.62 3.45
N HIS A 455 -21.95 11.91 4.01
CA HIS A 455 -22.80 12.41 5.07
C HIS A 455 -23.05 11.34 6.14
N GLY A 456 -23.24 11.77 7.38
CA GLY A 456 -23.68 10.89 8.45
C GLY A 456 -25.11 10.40 8.22
N HIS A 457 -25.46 9.30 8.88
CA HIS A 457 -26.79 8.71 8.77
C HIS A 457 -27.19 8.07 10.09
N TRP A 458 -28.43 8.34 10.52
CA TRP A 458 -28.93 7.98 11.85
C TRP A 458 -28.97 6.46 12.11
N THR A 459 -29.06 5.63 11.07
CA THR A 459 -29.05 4.15 11.19
C THR A 459 -27.66 3.58 11.42
N ASP A 460 -26.61 4.31 11.01
CA ASP A 460 -25.24 3.83 11.10
C ASP A 460 -24.65 4.21 12.45
N GLN A 461 -24.93 5.45 12.90
CA GLN A 461 -24.71 5.88 14.26
C GLN A 461 -25.65 7.05 14.59
N PRO A 462 -26.47 6.95 15.64
CA PRO A 462 -27.32 8.06 16.07
C PRO A 462 -26.50 9.34 16.30
N HIS A 463 -27.10 10.50 16.01
CA HIS A 463 -26.52 11.83 16.25
C HIS A 463 -25.31 12.22 15.40
N THR A 464 -25.02 11.48 14.33
CA THR A 464 -23.95 11.85 13.38
C THR A 464 -24.46 12.57 12.12
N THR A 465 -25.77 12.87 12.02
CA THR A 465 -26.38 13.39 10.78
C THR A 465 -25.84 14.76 10.35
N GLY A 466 -25.33 15.56 11.30
CA GLY A 466 -24.68 16.85 11.02
C GLY A 466 -23.25 16.74 10.49
N SER A 467 -22.68 15.52 10.42
CA SER A 467 -21.34 15.28 9.88
C SER A 467 -21.37 15.18 8.36
N VAL A 468 -20.60 16.04 7.68
CA VAL A 468 -20.51 16.07 6.20
C VAL A 468 -19.06 16.22 5.76
N LEU A 469 -18.61 15.38 4.83
CA LEU A 469 -17.34 15.52 4.13
C LEU A 469 -17.62 15.97 2.70
N ILE A 470 -17.13 17.15 2.34
CA ILE A 470 -17.46 17.78 1.06
C ILE A 470 -16.34 18.66 0.55
N ARG A 471 -16.30 18.88 -0.77
CA ARG A 471 -15.46 19.91 -1.36
C ARG A 471 -16.06 21.29 -1.12
N LYS A 472 -15.22 22.25 -0.74
CA LYS A 472 -15.64 23.64 -0.51
C LYS A 472 -16.33 24.21 -1.76
N SER A 473 -15.79 23.98 -2.95
CA SER A 473 -16.40 24.41 -4.20
C SER A 473 -17.81 23.82 -4.42
N ASP A 474 -17.99 22.53 -4.15
CA ASP A 474 -19.28 21.84 -4.29
C ASP A 474 -20.31 22.36 -3.28
N PHE A 475 -19.89 22.67 -2.05
CA PHE A 475 -20.74 23.30 -1.01
C PHE A 475 -21.17 24.71 -1.42
N LEU A 476 -20.24 25.54 -1.91
CA LEU A 476 -20.52 26.91 -2.34
C LEU A 476 -21.39 26.94 -3.61
N LYS A 477 -21.25 25.97 -4.51
CA LYS A 477 -22.05 25.86 -5.74
C LYS A 477 -23.56 25.76 -5.46
N VAL A 478 -23.95 25.17 -4.33
CA VAL A 478 -25.36 25.07 -3.92
C VAL A 478 -25.77 26.16 -2.93
N ASN A 479 -24.92 27.17 -2.73
CA ASN A 479 -25.11 28.26 -1.78
C ASN A 479 -25.21 27.78 -0.31
N GLY A 480 -24.48 26.73 0.07
CA GLY A 480 -24.40 26.26 1.46
C GLY A 480 -25.74 25.82 2.06
N TYR A 481 -25.85 25.85 3.39
CA TYR A 481 -27.08 25.59 4.14
C TYR A 481 -28.10 26.73 3.98
N ASN A 482 -29.39 26.40 4.01
CA ASN A 482 -30.49 27.37 3.93
C ASN A 482 -30.60 28.17 5.25
N GLU A 483 -30.20 29.44 5.22
CA GLU A 483 -30.23 30.32 6.40
C GLU A 483 -31.63 30.77 6.80
N SER A 484 -32.66 30.52 5.98
CA SER A 484 -34.05 30.72 6.40
C SER A 484 -34.49 29.71 7.47
N LEU A 485 -33.74 28.62 7.65
CA LEU A 485 -33.97 27.60 8.67
C LEU A 485 -33.34 28.04 10.00
N THR A 486 -34.13 28.77 10.80
CA THR A 486 -33.70 29.35 12.08
C THR A 486 -33.98 28.45 13.31
N SER A 487 -34.62 27.30 13.10
CA SER A 487 -34.95 26.33 14.15
C SER A 487 -34.44 24.94 13.76
N TYR A 488 -34.31 24.01 14.72
CA TYR A 488 -33.66 22.73 14.50
C TYR A 488 -34.47 21.75 13.64
N GLY A 489 -33.80 21.12 12.67
CA GLY A 489 -34.27 19.99 11.87
C GLY A 489 -34.45 20.33 10.38
N VAL A 490 -34.30 19.34 9.50
CA VAL A 490 -34.43 19.45 8.02
C VAL A 490 -33.22 20.10 7.32
N GLU A 491 -32.37 20.85 8.00
CA GLU A 491 -31.24 21.59 7.38
C GLU A 491 -30.28 20.65 6.63
N ASP A 492 -29.89 19.54 7.24
CA ASP A 492 -29.02 18.53 6.61
C ASP A 492 -29.68 17.86 5.40
N LEU A 493 -30.99 17.59 5.49
CA LEU A 493 -31.74 16.96 4.41
C LEU A 493 -31.89 17.90 3.21
N ASP A 494 -32.20 19.17 3.47
CA ASP A 494 -32.28 20.22 2.46
C ASP A 494 -30.95 20.39 1.71
N LEU A 495 -29.83 20.49 2.44
CA LEU A 495 -28.51 20.57 1.82
C LEU A 495 -28.21 19.33 0.98
N GLN A 496 -28.41 18.13 1.53
CA GLN A 496 -28.15 16.87 0.81
C GLN A 496 -28.99 16.76 -0.47
N GLU A 497 -30.25 17.19 -0.45
CA GLU A 497 -31.12 17.18 -1.62
C GLU A 497 -30.61 18.15 -2.69
N ARG A 498 -30.24 19.39 -2.31
CA ARG A 498 -29.69 20.37 -3.25
C ARG A 498 -28.35 19.93 -3.85
N LEU A 499 -27.48 19.29 -3.07
CA LEU A 499 -26.24 18.68 -3.57
C LEU A 499 -26.52 17.56 -4.57
N LYS A 500 -27.47 16.68 -4.29
CA LYS A 500 -27.87 15.62 -5.24
C LYS A 500 -28.43 16.19 -6.54
N LYS A 501 -29.29 17.22 -6.45
CA LYS A 501 -29.85 17.92 -7.61
C LYS A 501 -28.79 18.63 -8.46
N SER A 502 -27.66 19.03 -7.89
CA SER A 502 -26.54 19.63 -8.63
C SER A 502 -25.62 18.61 -9.31
N GLY A 503 -25.94 17.31 -9.21
CA GLY A 503 -25.25 16.21 -9.86
C GLY A 503 -24.29 15.42 -8.96
N LEU A 504 -24.20 15.74 -7.68
CA LEU A 504 -23.32 15.02 -6.76
C LEU A 504 -23.93 13.70 -6.26
N LYS A 505 -23.06 12.70 -6.06
CA LYS A 505 -23.42 11.43 -5.44
C LYS A 505 -23.08 11.47 -3.95
N GLY A 506 -24.12 11.41 -3.11
CA GLY A 506 -23.98 11.30 -1.66
C GLY A 506 -23.70 9.87 -1.24
N GLN A 507 -22.65 9.68 -0.45
CA GLN A 507 -22.30 8.41 0.19
C GLN A 507 -22.44 8.53 1.71
N ARG A 508 -22.69 7.41 2.39
CA ARG A 508 -22.71 7.40 3.84
C ARG A 508 -21.29 7.35 4.38
N ILE A 509 -21.02 8.07 5.47
CA ILE A 509 -19.80 7.88 6.26
C ILE A 509 -19.74 6.41 6.71
N LYS A 510 -18.60 5.75 6.49
CA LYS A 510 -18.36 4.37 6.91
C LYS A 510 -18.51 4.28 8.43
N LYS A 511 -19.03 3.14 8.90
CA LYS A 511 -19.21 2.87 10.33
C LYS A 511 -17.87 2.88 11.07
N ASN A 512 -17.92 3.16 12.37
CA ASN A 512 -16.78 3.09 13.29
C ASN A 512 -15.63 4.09 13.02
N TYR A 513 -15.89 5.21 12.34
CA TYR A 513 -14.89 6.28 12.14
C TYR A 513 -15.12 7.53 12.99
N ILE A 514 -16.37 7.84 13.31
CA ILE A 514 -16.74 8.96 14.18
C ILE A 514 -17.55 8.45 15.37
N HIS A 515 -17.65 9.25 16.43
CA HIS A 515 -18.46 8.89 17.60
C HIS A 515 -19.09 10.10 18.27
N HIS A 516 -20.40 10.06 18.48
CA HIS A 516 -21.13 11.07 19.23
C HIS A 516 -20.95 10.88 20.74
N ILE A 517 -20.54 11.93 21.45
CA ILE A 517 -20.42 11.95 22.90
C ILE A 517 -21.83 11.99 23.51
N PRO A 518 -22.27 10.95 24.27
CA PRO A 518 -23.59 10.95 24.87
C PRO A 518 -23.75 12.08 25.88
N HIS A 519 -24.82 12.87 25.75
CA HIS A 519 -25.15 13.95 26.68
C HIS A 519 -26.67 14.12 26.84
N PRO A 520 -27.16 14.70 27.96
CA PRO A 520 -28.59 14.96 28.18
C PRO A 520 -29.22 15.85 27.08
N ARG A 521 -30.50 15.63 26.78
CA ARG A 521 -31.23 16.31 25.69
C ARG A 521 -32.14 17.45 26.16
N GLU A 522 -31.71 18.22 27.17
CA GLU A 522 -32.56 19.22 27.84
C GLU A 522 -33.09 20.32 26.90
N HIS A 523 -32.42 20.57 25.77
CA HIS A 523 -32.77 21.61 24.79
C HIS A 523 -33.67 21.16 23.62
N ARG A 524 -34.17 19.90 23.57
CA ARG A 524 -34.98 19.40 22.44
C ARG A 524 -36.51 19.42 22.66
N LYS A 525 -37.03 20.38 23.44
CA LYS A 525 -38.49 20.57 23.54
C LYS A 525 -39.03 21.09 22.20
N ASN A 526 -40.17 20.56 21.72
CA ASN A 526 -40.89 20.97 20.50
C ASN A 526 -40.24 20.66 19.12
N GLN A 527 -39.37 19.64 19.04
CA GLN A 527 -38.68 19.28 17.80
C GLN A 527 -39.62 18.97 16.61
N LEU A 528 -40.81 18.41 16.86
CA LEU A 528 -41.76 18.05 15.81
C LEU A 528 -42.33 19.27 15.06
N ASP A 529 -42.63 20.35 15.78
CA ASP A 529 -43.20 21.56 15.18
C ASP A 529 -42.15 22.34 14.40
N SER A 530 -40.91 22.39 14.89
CA SER A 530 -39.76 22.93 14.15
C SER A 530 -39.54 22.20 12.83
N VAL A 531 -39.57 20.85 12.84
CA VAL A 531 -39.42 20.04 11.62
C VAL A 531 -40.55 20.33 10.62
N LYS A 532 -41.81 20.41 11.07
CA LYS A 532 -42.94 20.74 10.18
C LYS A 532 -42.80 22.14 9.58
N LYS A 533 -42.44 23.13 10.39
CA LYS A 533 -42.20 24.51 9.94
C LYS A 533 -41.07 24.57 8.90
N ASN A 534 -39.94 23.93 9.19
CA ASN A 534 -38.78 23.95 8.31
C ASN A 534 -39.06 23.26 6.97
N ARG A 535 -39.83 22.15 6.96
CA ARG A 535 -40.27 21.52 5.70
C ARG A 535 -41.09 22.45 4.81
N ARG A 536 -41.98 23.27 5.40
CA ARG A 536 -42.74 24.28 4.65
C ARG A 536 -41.83 25.36 4.08
N ILE A 537 -40.85 25.83 4.85
CA ILE A 537 -39.88 26.82 4.35
C ILE A 537 -39.12 26.27 3.13
N THR A 538 -38.65 25.02 3.19
CA THR A 538 -37.92 24.39 2.09
C THR A 538 -38.77 24.14 0.85
N SER A 539 -40.08 23.93 0.99
CA SER A 539 -41.00 23.74 -0.14
C SER A 539 -41.45 25.06 -0.75
N ASP A 540 -41.83 26.02 0.09
CA ASP A 540 -42.53 27.23 -0.33
C ASP A 540 -41.56 28.30 -0.84
N LYS A 541 -40.35 28.36 -0.27
CA LYS A 541 -39.27 29.26 -0.70
C LYS A 541 -37.93 28.50 -0.75
N PRO A 542 -37.67 27.73 -1.82
CA PRO A 542 -36.43 26.97 -1.97
C PRO A 542 -35.18 27.86 -1.90
N TRP A 543 -34.15 27.38 -1.21
CA TRP A 543 -32.87 28.07 -1.16
C TRP A 543 -32.11 27.89 -2.47
N THR A 544 -31.69 28.99 -3.08
CA THR A 544 -31.02 29.00 -4.39
C THR A 544 -29.73 29.81 -4.36
N ALA A 545 -28.97 29.79 -5.46
CA ALA A 545 -27.76 30.59 -5.64
C ALA A 545 -27.99 32.12 -5.58
N ASN A 546 -29.24 32.58 -5.66
CA ASN A 546 -29.59 34.00 -5.65
C ASN A 546 -29.94 34.53 -4.26
N GLU A 547 -30.06 33.68 -3.24
CA GLU A 547 -30.31 34.11 -1.87
C GLU A 547 -29.00 34.59 -1.22
N ASN A 548 -29.07 35.69 -0.47
CA ASN A 548 -27.91 36.22 0.23
C ASN A 548 -27.69 35.47 1.54
N MET A 549 -26.48 34.96 1.74
CA MET A 549 -26.05 34.52 3.07
C MET A 549 -25.91 35.72 4.00
N GLY A 550 -26.17 35.52 5.29
CA GLY A 550 -25.96 36.54 6.31
C GLY A 550 -24.50 36.99 6.38
N GLU A 551 -24.31 38.30 6.37
CA GLU A 551 -23.07 38.92 6.80
C GLU A 551 -23.02 38.95 8.32
N HIS A 552 -21.88 38.56 8.87
CA HIS A 552 -21.65 38.52 10.30
C HIS A 552 -20.33 39.22 10.57
N GLU A 553 -20.35 40.16 11.50
CA GLU A 553 -19.13 40.74 12.02
C GLU A 553 -18.40 39.68 12.85
N ILE A 554 -17.14 39.44 12.51
CA ILE A 554 -16.32 38.39 13.09
C ILE A 554 -15.11 39.03 13.75
N THR A 555 -14.86 38.65 15.00
CA THR A 555 -13.59 38.91 15.66
C THR A 555 -12.76 37.63 15.57
N PHE A 556 -11.64 37.67 14.84
CA PHE A 556 -10.65 36.59 14.92
C PHE A 556 -9.97 36.66 16.28
N ILE A 557 -9.95 35.54 16.98
CA ILE A 557 -9.21 35.43 18.23
C ILE A 557 -7.88 34.79 17.87
N GLU A 558 -6.82 35.60 17.86
CA GLU A 558 -5.46 35.15 17.58
C GLU A 558 -4.93 34.30 18.76
N LEU A 559 -4.12 33.29 18.41
CA LEU A 559 -3.47 32.36 19.35
C LEU A 559 -2.03 32.75 19.63
#